data_AF-A0A6P7T7R8-F1
#
_entry.id   AF-A0A6P7T7R8-F1
#
_cell.length_a   1.000
_cell.length_b   1.000
_cell.length_c   1.000
_cell.angle_alpha   90.00
_cell.angle_beta   90.00
_cell.angle_gamma   90.00
#
_symmetry.space_group_name_H-M   'P 1'
#
loop_
_entity.id
_entity.type
_entity.pdbx_description
1 polymer ?
#
loop_
_entity_poly.entity_id
_entity_poly.type
_entity_poly.pdbx_seq_one_letter_code
_entity_poly.pdbx_strand_id
1 'polypeptide(L)'
;MIAAYLVFLSIYSGFASKHGVKVFIYFTYWNLYLCSLTFIMKAYHAWQFYQKYRDNKEKRPTDLSTGMKFQWVLYNITCSGGIIVAILYWLVLYHPGKTTSFLGINTHGVLASIILIDIFITALPVRLLHAWMSSVYAALFSIFCFFYWQAGGKNTKDKPYIYSVIDFSNNWEMALICIFSLIFFMGPLLHTFLFCLHLLRRTIYNRMSCLHREKTLLHEQGLSENTEMQQTSDKETLNMNSV
;
A
#
# COMPACT_ATOMS: atom_id res chain seq x y z
N MET A 1 6.11 10.89 8.56
CA MET A 1 4.84 11.07 9.29
C MET A 1 4.03 9.78 9.40
N ILE A 2 3.62 9.13 8.29
CA ILE A 2 2.83 7.88 8.33
C ILE A 2 3.52 6.77 9.15
N ALA A 3 4.80 6.48 8.90
CA ALA A 3 5.54 5.47 9.66
C ALA A 3 5.53 5.74 11.17
N ALA A 4 5.78 6.99 11.59
CA ALA A 4 5.77 7.38 13.00
C ALA A 4 4.37 7.20 13.62
N TYR A 5 3.31 7.55 12.88
CA TYR A 5 1.93 7.32 13.31
C TYR A 5 1.61 5.83 13.49
N LEU A 6 2.04 4.96 12.56
CA LEU A 6 1.80 3.52 12.66
C LEU A 6 2.61 2.86 13.80
N VAL A 7 3.85 3.30 14.01
CA VAL A 7 4.67 2.87 15.16
C VAL A 7 4.03 3.32 16.46
N PHE A 8 3.63 4.59 16.56
CA PHE A 8 2.92 5.12 17.72
C PHE A 8 1.64 4.32 18.00
N LEU A 9 0.81 4.08 16.98
CA LEU A 9 -0.42 3.31 17.11
C LEU A 9 -0.14 1.90 17.64
N SER A 10 0.93 1.27 17.15
CA SER A 10 1.37 -0.05 17.63
C SER A 10 1.77 -0.02 19.10
N ILE A 11 2.65 0.89 19.51
CA ILE A 11 3.12 1.02 20.90
C ILE A 11 1.95 1.36 21.83
N TYR A 12 1.15 2.37 21.48
CA TYR A 12 -0.01 2.79 22.25
C TYR A 12 -0.98 1.64 22.49
N SER A 13 -1.21 0.80 21.48
CA SER A 13 -2.10 -0.34 21.60
C SER A 13 -1.61 -1.40 22.59
N GLY A 14 -0.31 -1.70 22.60
CA GLY A 14 0.25 -2.72 23.48
C GLY A 14 0.42 -2.27 24.92
N PHE A 15 0.78 -1.00 25.13
CA PHE A 15 1.18 -0.51 26.45
C PHE A 15 0.12 0.36 27.13
N ALA A 16 -0.78 1.01 26.38
CA ALA A 16 -1.79 1.91 26.93
C ALA A 16 -3.23 1.40 26.78
N SER A 17 -3.48 0.37 25.96
CA SER A 17 -4.83 -0.20 25.83
C SER A 17 -5.13 -1.25 26.90
N LYS A 18 -6.42 -1.43 27.20
CA LYS A 18 -6.94 -2.48 28.10
C LYS A 18 -6.55 -3.92 27.70
N HIS A 19 -6.10 -4.12 26.47
CA HIS A 19 -5.75 -5.44 25.93
C HIS A 19 -4.29 -5.83 26.19
N GLY A 20 -3.44 -4.87 26.61
CA GLY A 20 -2.03 -5.09 26.92
C GLY A 20 -1.19 -5.62 25.75
N VAL A 21 0.01 -6.14 26.05
CA VAL A 21 0.98 -6.63 25.06
C VAL A 21 0.46 -7.79 24.21
N LYS A 22 -0.59 -8.49 24.67
CA LYS A 22 -1.25 -9.57 23.92
C LYS A 22 -1.83 -9.10 22.59
N VAL A 23 -2.04 -7.79 22.37
CA VAL A 23 -2.49 -7.31 21.04
C VAL A 23 -1.50 -7.63 19.92
N PHE A 24 -0.21 -7.79 20.24
CA PHE A 24 0.85 -8.01 19.25
C PHE A 24 0.77 -9.37 18.55
N ILE A 25 -0.03 -10.31 19.06
CA ILE A 25 -0.26 -11.62 18.41
C ILE A 25 -1.24 -11.54 17.23
N TYR A 26 -2.02 -10.47 17.11
CA TYR A 26 -3.03 -10.37 16.06
C TYR A 26 -2.40 -9.97 14.71
N PHE A 27 -2.97 -10.52 13.63
CA PHE A 27 -2.56 -10.26 12.25
C PHE A 27 -2.54 -8.76 11.91
N THR A 28 -3.48 -8.00 12.47
CA THR A 28 -3.53 -6.54 12.38
C THR A 28 -2.21 -5.89 12.76
N TYR A 29 -1.58 -6.33 13.86
CA TYR A 29 -0.34 -5.73 14.35
C TYR A 29 0.88 -6.17 13.57
N TRP A 30 0.92 -7.45 13.15
CA TRP A 30 1.93 -7.90 12.19
C TRP A 30 1.93 -7.02 10.94
N ASN A 31 0.74 -6.71 10.41
CA ASN A 31 0.61 -5.82 9.27
C ASN A 31 1.01 -4.37 9.59
N LEU A 32 0.70 -3.84 10.78
CA LEU A 32 1.13 -2.50 11.22
C LEU A 32 2.66 -2.38 11.30
N TYR A 33 3.36 -3.40 11.82
CA TYR A 33 4.83 -3.40 11.88
C TYR A 33 5.44 -3.40 10.50
N LEU A 34 4.97 -4.30 9.64
CA LEU A 34 5.48 -4.42 8.27
C LEU A 34 5.16 -3.15 7.46
N CYS A 35 3.97 -2.56 7.62
CA CYS A 35 3.63 -1.27 7.01
C CYS A 35 4.59 -0.18 7.50
N SER A 36 4.83 -0.09 8.82
CA SER A 36 5.75 0.88 9.40
C SER A 36 7.15 0.75 8.80
N LEU A 37 7.69 -0.47 8.75
CA LEU A 37 8.98 -0.77 8.14
C LEU A 37 9.01 -0.40 6.65
N THR A 38 7.95 -0.73 5.91
CA THR A 38 7.82 -0.40 4.49
C THR A 38 7.88 1.11 4.26
N PHE A 39 7.15 1.91 5.05
CA PHE A 39 7.19 3.37 4.93
C PHE A 39 8.54 3.97 5.34
N ILE A 40 9.23 3.40 6.34
CA ILE A 40 10.60 3.81 6.70
C ILE A 40 11.56 3.54 5.53
N MET A 41 11.52 2.34 4.96
CA MET A 41 12.35 1.97 3.81
C MET A 41 12.08 2.88 2.61
N LYS A 42 10.79 3.19 2.34
CA LYS A 42 10.40 4.12 1.25
C LYS A 42 10.97 5.50 1.47
N ALA A 43 10.89 6.03 2.69
CA ALA A 43 11.46 7.33 3.03
C ALA A 43 12.99 7.33 2.90
N TYR A 44 13.66 6.27 3.37
CA TYR A 44 15.10 6.11 3.25
C TYR A 44 15.57 6.05 1.79
N HIS A 45 14.95 5.22 0.94
CA HIS A 45 15.31 5.14 -0.47
C HIS A 45 14.97 6.43 -1.24
N ALA A 46 13.88 7.11 -0.90
CA ALA A 46 13.56 8.41 -1.48
C ALA A 46 14.61 9.47 -1.11
N TRP A 47 15.06 9.48 0.15
CA TRP A 47 16.12 10.37 0.62
C TRP A 47 17.47 10.08 -0.05
N GLN A 48 17.86 8.80 -0.13
CA GLN A 48 19.05 8.36 -0.86
C GLN A 48 19.00 8.80 -2.33
N PHE A 49 17.86 8.62 -3.00
CA PHE A 49 17.66 9.06 -4.37
C PHE A 49 17.75 10.59 -4.50
N TYR A 50 17.13 11.33 -3.57
CA TYR A 50 17.18 12.79 -3.55
C TYR A 50 18.62 13.32 -3.38
N GLN A 51 19.41 12.73 -2.47
CA GLN A 51 20.81 13.12 -2.29
C GLN A 51 21.63 12.89 -3.56
N LYS A 52 21.55 11.69 -4.15
CA LYS A 52 22.29 11.39 -5.39
C LYS A 52 21.88 12.29 -6.55
N TYR A 53 20.59 12.59 -6.67
CA TYR A 53 20.09 13.50 -7.70
C TYR A 53 20.57 14.94 -7.48
N ARG A 54 20.55 15.41 -6.24
CA ARG A 54 21.02 16.75 -5.87
C ARG A 54 22.52 16.92 -6.11
N ASP A 55 23.31 15.93 -5.71
CA ASP A 55 24.76 16.06 -5.68
C ASP A 55 25.40 15.76 -7.05
N ASN A 56 24.88 14.80 -7.82
CA ASN A 56 25.52 14.33 -9.05
C ASN A 56 24.66 14.45 -10.33
N LYS A 57 23.41 14.96 -10.26
CA LYS A 57 22.41 14.91 -11.36
C LYS A 57 22.36 13.54 -12.05
N GLU A 58 22.61 12.48 -11.28
CA GLU A 58 22.86 11.15 -11.82
C GLU A 58 21.58 10.58 -12.45
N LYS A 59 21.72 9.91 -13.60
CA LYS A 59 20.58 9.27 -14.27
C LYS A 59 20.02 8.16 -13.37
N ARG A 60 18.72 7.88 -13.51
CA ARG A 60 18.05 6.83 -12.72
C ARG A 60 18.82 5.50 -12.86
N PRO A 61 19.09 4.79 -11.76
CA PRO A 61 19.80 3.52 -11.81
C PRO A 61 19.03 2.52 -12.68
N THR A 62 19.77 1.78 -13.50
CA THR A 62 19.21 0.76 -14.42
C THR A 62 18.75 -0.49 -13.68
N ASP A 63 19.41 -0.82 -12.56
CA ASP A 63 19.10 -1.99 -11.74
C ASP A 63 18.57 -1.62 -10.35
N LEU A 64 17.59 -2.40 -9.88
CA LEU A 64 17.08 -2.29 -8.52
C LEU A 64 18.08 -2.88 -7.51
N SER A 65 18.47 -2.09 -6.50
CA SER A 65 19.24 -2.60 -5.38
C SER A 65 18.48 -3.68 -4.60
N THR A 66 19.20 -4.57 -3.91
CA THR A 66 18.60 -5.60 -3.05
C THR A 66 17.64 -5.01 -2.03
N GLY A 67 17.98 -3.85 -1.44
CA GLY A 67 17.09 -3.14 -0.51
C GLY A 67 15.77 -2.70 -1.16
N MET A 68 15.81 -2.21 -2.40
CA MET A 68 14.60 -1.83 -3.14
C MET A 68 13.74 -3.05 -3.51
N LYS A 69 14.35 -4.19 -3.84
CA LYS A 69 13.64 -5.46 -4.07
C LYS A 69 12.95 -5.93 -2.79
N PHE A 70 13.65 -5.89 -1.66
CA PHE A 70 13.08 -6.24 -0.36
C PHE A 70 11.92 -5.32 0.03
N GLN A 71 12.08 -4.01 -0.12
CA GLN A 71 11.00 -3.04 0.08
C GLN A 71 9.78 -3.37 -0.81
N TRP A 72 10.02 -3.73 -2.07
CA TRP A 72 8.94 -4.07 -2.99
C TRP A 72 8.18 -5.33 -2.56
N VAL A 73 8.87 -6.36 -2.05
CA VAL A 73 8.21 -7.53 -1.46
C VAL A 73 7.36 -7.14 -0.25
N LEU A 74 7.94 -6.36 0.69
CA LEU A 74 7.21 -5.87 1.85
C LEU A 74 5.98 -5.03 1.45
N TYR A 75 6.10 -4.21 0.41
CA TYR A 75 4.99 -3.43 -0.12
C TYR A 75 3.84 -4.32 -0.62
N ASN A 76 4.12 -5.36 -1.40
CA ASN A 76 3.06 -6.26 -1.88
C ASN A 76 2.39 -7.01 -0.73
N ILE A 77 3.18 -7.46 0.25
CA ILE A 77 2.69 -8.16 1.45
C ILE A 77 1.79 -7.22 2.28
N THR A 78 2.25 -6.00 2.56
CA THR A 78 1.56 -5.05 3.44
C THR A 78 0.29 -4.49 2.84
N CYS A 79 0.29 -4.22 1.52
CA CYS A 79 -0.94 -3.82 0.82
C CYS A 79 -1.98 -4.93 0.88
N SER A 80 -1.60 -6.18 0.58
CA SER A 80 -2.54 -7.31 0.61
C SER A 80 -3.02 -7.58 2.03
N GLY A 81 -2.10 -7.65 2.99
CA GLY A 81 -2.39 -7.89 4.41
C GLY A 81 -3.30 -6.83 5.01
N GLY A 82 -3.11 -5.55 4.68
CA GLY A 82 -3.95 -4.49 5.25
C GLY A 82 -5.39 -4.47 4.72
N ILE A 83 -5.60 -4.85 3.45
CA ILE A 83 -6.95 -5.06 2.92
C ILE A 83 -7.59 -6.31 3.55
N ILE A 84 -6.85 -7.41 3.71
CA ILE A 84 -7.31 -8.60 4.46
C ILE A 84 -7.76 -8.21 5.86
N VAL A 85 -6.91 -7.47 6.60
CA VAL A 85 -7.20 -7.01 7.97
C VAL A 85 -8.50 -6.22 8.02
N ALA A 86 -8.71 -5.28 7.10
CA ALA A 86 -9.93 -4.50 7.06
C ALA A 86 -11.16 -5.34 6.74
N ILE A 87 -11.08 -6.22 5.74
CA ILE A 87 -12.19 -7.11 5.37
C ILE A 87 -12.56 -8.03 6.53
N LEU A 88 -11.59 -8.73 7.12
CA LEU A 88 -11.84 -9.63 8.24
C LEU A 88 -12.45 -8.88 9.43
N TYR A 89 -12.00 -7.66 9.71
CA TYR A 89 -12.58 -6.89 10.79
C TYR A 89 -14.02 -6.48 10.50
N TRP A 90 -14.28 -5.83 9.37
CA TRP A 90 -15.61 -5.26 9.07
C TRP A 90 -16.65 -6.31 8.71
N LEU A 91 -16.25 -7.44 8.11
CA LEU A 91 -17.19 -8.49 7.70
C LEU A 91 -17.32 -9.62 8.72
N VAL A 92 -16.29 -9.90 9.53
CA VAL A 92 -16.29 -11.07 10.44
C VAL A 92 -16.34 -10.68 11.91
N LEU A 93 -15.61 -9.63 12.32
CA LEU A 93 -15.45 -9.29 13.74
C LEU A 93 -16.34 -8.13 14.21
N TYR A 94 -16.79 -7.27 13.28
CA TYR A 94 -17.64 -6.13 13.57
C TYR A 94 -19.07 -6.59 13.83
N HIS A 95 -19.67 -6.07 14.90
CA HIS A 95 -21.07 -6.32 15.24
C HIS A 95 -21.82 -4.99 15.23
N PRO A 96 -22.82 -4.82 14.34
CA PRO A 96 -23.69 -3.66 14.33
C PRO A 96 -24.31 -3.42 15.72
N GLY A 97 -24.38 -2.16 16.14
CA GLY A 97 -24.93 -1.78 17.45
C GLY A 97 -23.94 -1.74 18.61
N LYS A 98 -22.68 -2.16 18.41
CA LYS A 98 -21.59 -1.91 19.37
C LYS A 98 -20.73 -0.73 18.89
N THR A 99 -20.34 0.14 19.81
CA THR A 99 -19.42 1.25 19.48
C THR A 99 -18.06 0.70 19.07
N THR A 100 -17.65 0.99 17.84
CA THR A 100 -16.30 0.70 17.37
C THR A 100 -15.33 1.59 18.13
N SER A 101 -14.34 1.00 18.79
CA SER A 101 -13.33 1.79 19.50
C SER A 101 -12.52 2.64 18.51
N PHE A 102 -12.02 3.79 18.97
CA PHE A 102 -11.09 4.61 18.21
C PHE A 102 -9.93 3.76 17.65
N LEU A 103 -9.40 2.85 18.48
CA LEU A 103 -8.34 1.95 18.07
C LEU A 103 -8.77 0.99 16.95
N GLY A 104 -9.98 0.44 17.01
CA GLY A 104 -10.54 -0.42 15.95
C GLY A 104 -10.63 0.31 14.61
N ILE A 105 -11.17 1.54 14.60
CA ILE A 105 -11.27 2.38 13.40
C ILE A 105 -9.88 2.66 12.82
N ASN A 106 -8.90 3.04 13.66
CA ASN A 106 -7.56 3.40 13.20
C ASN A 106 -6.80 2.18 12.63
N THR A 107 -6.81 1.06 13.36
CA THR A 107 -6.02 -0.13 13.00
C THR A 107 -6.57 -0.92 11.81
N HIS A 108 -7.83 -0.67 11.41
CA HIS A 108 -8.47 -1.39 10.30
C HIS A 108 -8.91 -0.44 9.18
N GLY A 109 -9.74 0.57 9.50
CA GLY A 109 -10.25 1.53 8.52
C GLY A 109 -9.18 2.50 8.03
N VAL A 110 -8.54 3.24 8.94
CA VAL A 110 -7.50 4.22 8.55
C VAL A 110 -6.30 3.51 7.91
N LEU A 111 -5.91 2.33 8.40
CA LEU A 111 -4.85 1.52 7.78
C LEU A 111 -5.17 1.15 6.33
N ALA A 112 -6.39 0.67 6.05
CA ALA A 112 -6.80 0.38 4.68
C ALA A 112 -6.82 1.62 3.79
N SER A 113 -7.31 2.76 4.30
CA SER A 113 -7.28 4.03 3.58
C SER A 113 -5.86 4.47 3.24
N ILE A 114 -4.92 4.36 4.19
CA ILE A 114 -3.49 4.66 3.96
C ILE A 114 -2.95 3.79 2.81
N ILE A 115 -3.26 2.50 2.80
CA ILE A 115 -2.80 1.55 1.76
C ILE A 115 -3.41 1.89 0.40
N LEU A 116 -4.71 2.16 0.33
CA LEU A 116 -5.39 2.51 -0.90
C LEU A 116 -4.80 3.79 -1.50
N ILE A 117 -4.65 4.84 -0.67
CA ILE A 117 -4.02 6.09 -1.09
C ILE A 117 -2.58 5.84 -1.56
N ASP A 118 -1.81 5.05 -0.81
CA ASP A 118 -0.41 4.77 -1.15
C ASP A 118 -0.25 4.08 -2.51
N ILE A 119 -1.17 3.20 -2.90
CA ILE A 119 -1.18 2.58 -4.23
C ILE A 119 -1.28 3.63 -5.33
N PHE A 120 -2.11 4.66 -5.18
CA PHE A 120 -2.26 5.71 -6.19
C PHE A 120 -1.10 6.71 -6.22
N ILE A 121 -0.41 6.91 -5.10
CA ILE A 121 0.71 7.86 -5.00
C ILE A 121 2.04 7.22 -5.39
N THR A 122 2.28 5.96 -5.03
CA THR A 122 3.58 5.34 -5.21
C THR A 122 3.84 4.90 -6.65
N ALA A 123 5.09 4.97 -7.10
CA ALA A 123 5.50 4.42 -8.40
C ALA A 123 5.76 2.90 -8.36
N LEU A 124 5.68 2.26 -7.18
CA LEU A 124 5.93 0.82 -7.05
C LEU A 124 4.94 0.01 -7.91
N PRO A 125 5.42 -1.01 -8.65
CA PRO A 125 4.56 -1.84 -9.47
C PRO A 125 3.91 -2.95 -8.64
N VAL A 126 2.65 -3.26 -8.93
CA VAL A 126 2.01 -4.51 -8.51
C VAL A 126 1.95 -5.40 -9.74
N ARG A 127 2.36 -6.68 -9.62
CA ARG A 127 2.38 -7.63 -10.74
C ARG A 127 1.62 -8.88 -10.35
N LEU A 128 0.72 -9.35 -11.21
CA LEU A 128 -0.14 -10.50 -10.94
C LEU A 128 0.65 -11.79 -10.62
N LEU A 129 1.79 -12.01 -11.30
CA LEU A 129 2.69 -13.15 -11.06
C LEU A 129 3.21 -13.27 -9.62
N HIS A 130 3.13 -12.21 -8.82
CA HIS A 130 3.62 -12.19 -7.43
C HIS A 130 2.48 -12.33 -6.41
N ALA A 131 1.30 -12.79 -6.84
CA ALA A 131 0.17 -13.09 -5.94
C ALA A 131 0.53 -14.08 -4.81
N TRP A 132 1.49 -14.97 -5.07
CA TRP A 132 2.03 -15.89 -4.08
C TRP A 132 2.62 -15.19 -2.84
N MET A 133 3.08 -13.93 -2.94
CA MET A 133 3.64 -13.20 -1.80
C MET A 133 2.58 -12.99 -0.70
N SER A 134 1.34 -12.69 -1.10
CA SER A 134 0.20 -12.57 -0.19
C SER A 134 -0.11 -13.92 0.47
N SER A 135 -0.12 -15.01 -0.31
CA SER A 135 -0.35 -16.37 0.18
C SER A 135 0.73 -16.82 1.16
N VAL A 136 2.02 -16.53 0.89
CA VAL A 136 3.13 -16.85 1.80
C VAL A 136 2.98 -16.09 3.11
N TYR A 137 2.58 -14.82 3.09
CA TYR A 137 2.35 -14.07 4.31
C TYR A 137 1.19 -14.63 5.15
N ALA A 138 0.08 -14.98 4.50
CA ALA A 138 -1.04 -15.68 5.15
C ALA A 138 -0.62 -17.04 5.74
N ALA A 139 0.23 -17.79 5.04
CA ALA A 139 0.75 -19.07 5.51
C ALA A 139 1.65 -18.88 6.74
N LEU A 140 2.57 -17.90 6.71
CA LEU A 140 3.46 -17.59 7.84
C LEU A 140 2.66 -17.23 9.10
N PHE A 141 1.63 -16.41 8.97
CA PHE A 141 0.78 -16.07 10.10
C PHE A 141 -0.05 -17.28 10.59
N SER A 142 -0.51 -18.14 9.68
CA SER A 142 -1.26 -19.35 10.04
C SER A 142 -0.38 -20.37 10.79
N ILE A 143 0.88 -20.50 10.37
CA ILE A 143 1.89 -21.31 11.07
C ILE A 143 2.12 -20.75 12.48
N PHE A 144 2.26 -19.43 12.61
CA PHE A 144 2.35 -18.77 13.92
C PHE A 144 1.14 -19.08 14.79
N CYS A 145 -0.09 -18.98 14.26
CA CYS A 145 -1.32 -19.33 15.01
C CYS A 145 -1.26 -20.76 15.56
N PHE A 146 -0.84 -21.72 14.75
CA PHE A 146 -0.74 -23.13 15.16
C PHE A 146 0.27 -23.33 16.29
N PHE A 147 1.50 -22.84 16.13
CA PHE A 147 2.53 -23.00 17.17
C PHE A 147 2.21 -22.20 18.43
N TYR A 148 1.62 -21.01 18.30
CA TYR A 148 1.18 -20.22 19.45
C TYR A 148 0.11 -20.95 20.26
N TRP A 149 -0.87 -21.57 19.58
CA TRP A 149 -1.88 -22.41 20.23
C TRP A 149 -1.24 -23.64 20.90
N GLN A 150 -0.36 -24.35 20.19
CA GLN A 150 0.32 -25.54 20.72
C GLN A 150 1.15 -25.24 21.98
N ALA A 151 1.70 -24.03 22.07
CA ALA A 151 2.42 -23.54 23.25
C ALA A 151 1.50 -23.09 24.41
N GLY A 152 0.18 -23.31 24.32
CA GLY A 152 -0.80 -22.89 25.33
C GLY A 152 -1.16 -21.40 25.27
N GLY A 153 -0.87 -20.73 24.15
CA GLY A 153 -1.15 -19.32 23.94
C GLY A 153 -2.64 -18.99 24.03
N LYS A 154 -2.94 -17.80 24.57
CA LYS A 154 -4.32 -17.33 24.79
C LYS A 154 -4.50 -15.91 24.28
N ASN A 155 -5.68 -15.61 23.75
CA ASN A 155 -6.00 -14.24 23.31
C ASN A 155 -6.22 -13.27 24.49
N THR A 156 -6.60 -12.04 24.14
CA THR A 156 -6.89 -10.95 25.09
C THR A 156 -8.11 -11.20 26.00
N LYS A 157 -8.87 -12.29 25.76
CA LYS A 157 -10.01 -12.75 26.57
C LYS A 157 -9.74 -14.10 27.22
N ASP A 158 -8.47 -14.50 27.27
CA ASP A 158 -7.99 -15.76 27.84
C ASP A 158 -8.59 -17.04 27.21
N LYS A 159 -9.02 -16.96 25.94
CA LYS A 159 -9.48 -18.11 25.16
C LYS A 159 -8.32 -18.80 24.43
N PRO A 160 -8.35 -20.13 24.24
CA PRO A 160 -7.27 -20.92 23.66
C PRO A 160 -7.24 -20.86 22.12
N TYR A 161 -7.30 -19.65 21.56
CA TYR A 161 -7.19 -19.36 20.13
C TYR A 161 -6.97 -17.86 19.94
N ILE A 162 -6.29 -17.44 18.87
CA ILE A 162 -6.15 -16.01 18.53
C ILE A 162 -7.48 -15.48 17.96
N TYR A 163 -8.01 -16.18 16.96
CA TYR A 163 -9.30 -15.91 16.32
C TYR A 163 -10.21 -17.11 16.48
N SER A 164 -11.49 -16.89 16.82
CA SER A 164 -12.44 -17.99 17.03
C SER A 164 -12.71 -18.81 15.76
N VAL A 165 -12.51 -18.21 14.58
CA VAL A 165 -12.59 -18.89 13.28
C VAL A 165 -11.40 -19.84 13.02
N ILE A 166 -10.32 -19.70 13.80
CA ILE A 166 -9.13 -20.58 13.75
C ILE A 166 -8.96 -21.17 15.17
N ASP A 167 -9.98 -21.89 15.63
CA ASP A 167 -9.96 -22.61 16.91
C ASP A 167 -9.60 -24.09 16.68
N PHE A 168 -8.33 -24.41 16.88
CA PHE A 168 -7.81 -25.78 16.76
C PHE A 168 -8.25 -26.70 17.90
N SER A 169 -8.76 -26.16 19.02
CA SER A 169 -9.19 -26.96 20.16
C SER A 169 -10.56 -27.58 19.92
N ASN A 170 -11.51 -26.75 19.47
CA ASN A 170 -12.92 -27.15 19.38
C ASN A 170 -13.39 -27.41 17.95
N ASN A 171 -12.82 -26.73 16.94
CA ASN A 171 -13.31 -26.74 15.56
C ASN A 171 -12.14 -26.78 14.56
N TRP A 172 -11.28 -27.78 14.69
CA TRP A 172 -10.06 -27.90 13.87
C TRP A 172 -10.34 -27.98 12.36
N GLU A 173 -11.44 -28.62 11.96
CA GLU A 173 -11.86 -28.68 10.54
C GLU A 173 -12.15 -27.28 9.97
N MET A 174 -12.92 -26.47 10.70
CA MET A 174 -13.23 -25.09 10.31
C MET A 174 -11.96 -24.24 10.28
N ALA A 175 -11.05 -24.44 11.24
CA ALA A 175 -9.76 -23.76 11.25
C ALA A 175 -8.94 -24.06 9.99
N LEU A 176 -8.88 -25.32 9.56
CA LEU A 176 -8.20 -25.72 8.32
C LEU A 176 -8.86 -25.13 7.08
N ILE A 177 -10.20 -25.15 7.00
CA ILE A 177 -10.95 -24.53 5.89
C ILE A 177 -10.66 -23.04 5.81
N CYS A 178 -10.69 -22.32 6.94
CA CYS A 178 -10.38 -20.89 6.98
C CYS A 178 -8.94 -20.60 6.54
N ILE A 179 -7.96 -21.37 7.01
CA ILE A 179 -6.55 -21.21 6.65
C ILE A 179 -6.35 -21.48 5.14
N PHE A 180 -6.91 -22.58 4.63
CA PHE A 180 -6.82 -22.93 3.22
C PHE A 180 -7.49 -21.87 2.34
N SER A 181 -8.68 -21.40 2.75
CA SER A 181 -9.41 -20.32 2.07
C SER A 181 -8.60 -19.02 2.04
N LEU A 182 -7.93 -18.69 3.15
CA LEU A 182 -7.11 -17.48 3.24
C LEU A 182 -5.89 -17.55 2.30
N ILE A 183 -5.19 -18.69 2.28
CA ILE A 183 -3.94 -18.86 1.52
C ILE A 183 -4.19 -19.00 0.02
N PHE A 184 -5.13 -19.85 -0.38
CA PHE A 184 -5.30 -20.25 -1.79
C PHE A 184 -6.36 -19.44 -2.54
N PHE A 185 -7.29 -18.77 -1.84
CA PHE A 185 -8.35 -18.00 -2.48
C PHE A 185 -8.27 -16.52 -2.14
N MET A 186 -8.37 -16.14 -0.87
CA MET A 186 -8.41 -14.72 -0.49
C MET A 186 -7.10 -13.99 -0.77
N GLY A 187 -5.95 -14.62 -0.48
CA GLY A 187 -4.63 -14.05 -0.77
C GLY A 187 -4.46 -13.66 -2.25
N PRO A 188 -4.63 -14.61 -3.20
CA PRO A 188 -4.55 -14.33 -4.63
C PRO A 188 -5.64 -13.39 -5.14
N LEU A 189 -6.88 -13.53 -4.65
CA LEU A 189 -7.99 -12.64 -5.04
C LEU A 189 -7.69 -11.19 -4.69
N LEU A 190 -7.19 -10.94 -3.48
CA LEU A 190 -6.87 -9.58 -3.04
C LEU A 190 -5.65 -9.02 -3.75
N HIS A 191 -4.62 -9.84 -3.99
CA HIS A 191 -3.49 -9.39 -4.82
C HIS A 191 -3.93 -9.03 -6.25
N THR A 192 -4.90 -9.78 -6.80
CA THR A 192 -5.51 -9.47 -8.10
C THR A 192 -6.29 -8.15 -8.05
N PHE A 193 -7.07 -7.91 -7.00
CA PHE A 193 -7.73 -6.62 -6.77
C PHE A 193 -6.73 -5.45 -6.71
N LEU A 194 -5.63 -5.61 -5.98
CA LEU A 194 -4.57 -4.60 -5.91
C LEU A 194 -3.89 -4.38 -7.26
N PHE A 195 -3.72 -5.45 -8.04
CA PHE A 195 -3.23 -5.36 -9.41
C PHE A 195 -4.18 -4.55 -10.30
N CYS A 196 -5.49 -4.74 -10.18
CA CYS A 196 -6.48 -3.93 -10.89
C CYS A 196 -6.41 -2.44 -10.51
N LEU A 197 -6.24 -2.11 -9.21
CA LEU A 197 -6.03 -0.73 -8.77
C LEU A 197 -4.74 -0.14 -9.35
N HIS A 198 -3.67 -0.94 -9.40
CA HIS A 198 -2.42 -0.53 -10.04
C HIS A 198 -2.60 -0.26 -11.55
N LEU A 199 -3.35 -1.10 -12.26
CA LEU A 199 -3.69 -0.86 -13.66
C LEU A 199 -4.50 0.41 -13.84
N LEU A 200 -5.51 0.63 -12.99
CA LEU A 200 -6.31 1.85 -13.00
C LEU A 200 -5.43 3.10 -12.82
N ARG A 201 -4.53 3.12 -11.83
CA ARG A 201 -3.56 4.20 -11.62
C ARG A 201 -2.72 4.45 -12.87
N ARG A 202 -2.20 3.39 -13.50
CA ARG A 202 -1.37 3.52 -14.71
C ARG A 202 -2.16 4.09 -15.88
N THR A 203 -3.40 3.66 -16.07
CA THR A 203 -4.29 4.19 -17.11
C THR A 203 -4.57 5.67 -16.89
N ILE A 204 -4.89 6.06 -15.65
CA ILE A 204 -5.11 7.46 -15.27
C ILE A 204 -3.86 8.29 -15.55
N TYR A 205 -2.68 7.84 -15.09
CA TYR A 205 -1.41 8.52 -15.32
C TYR A 205 -1.12 8.71 -16.82
N ASN A 206 -1.20 7.63 -17.61
CA ASN A 206 -0.94 7.68 -19.05
C ASN A 206 -1.89 8.64 -19.77
N ARG A 207 -3.18 8.64 -19.39
CA ARG A 207 -4.17 9.55 -19.98
C ARG A 207 -3.85 11.00 -19.65
N MET A 208 -3.54 11.31 -18.39
CA MET A 208 -3.18 12.67 -17.98
C MET A 208 -1.90 13.15 -18.66
N SER A 209 -0.88 12.29 -18.76
CA SER A 209 0.37 12.62 -19.47
C SER A 209 0.15 12.88 -20.96
N CYS A 210 -0.71 12.10 -21.62
CA CYS A 210 -1.07 12.32 -23.02
C CYS A 210 -1.77 13.67 -23.21
N LEU A 211 -2.78 13.97 -22.37
CA LEU A 211 -3.50 15.25 -22.42
C LEU A 211 -2.60 16.44 -22.13
N HIS A 212 -1.65 16.30 -21.21
CA HIS A 212 -0.68 17.35 -20.92
C HIS A 212 0.23 17.60 -22.12
N ARG A 213 0.76 16.53 -22.74
CA ARG A 213 1.61 16.64 -23.94
C ARG A 213 0.89 17.28 -25.11
N GLU A 214 -0.36 16.89 -25.36
CA GLU A 214 -1.20 17.49 -26.41
C GLU A 214 -1.40 19.00 -26.18
N LYS A 215 -1.73 19.42 -24.95
CA LYS A 215 -1.86 20.84 -24.60
C LYS A 215 -0.56 21.63 -24.79
N THR A 216 0.59 21.04 -24.43
CA THR A 216 1.91 21.68 -24.62
C THR A 216 2.20 21.88 -26.11
N LEU A 217 1.94 20.86 -26.94
CA LEU A 217 2.17 20.95 -28.39
C LEU A 217 1.27 22.02 -29.05
N LEU A 218 -0.01 22.09 -28.68
CA LEU A 218 -0.93 23.12 -29.20
C LEU A 218 -0.51 24.54 -28.79
N HIS A 219 -0.02 24.69 -27.55
CA HIS A 219 0.49 25.99 -27.06
C HIS A 219 1.76 26.41 -27.80
N GLU A 220 2.70 25.49 -28.03
CA GLU A 220 3.92 25.74 -28.81
C GLU A 220 3.60 26.09 -30.27
N GLN A 221 2.64 25.40 -30.90
CA GLN A 221 2.18 25.69 -32.26
C GLN A 221 1.53 27.09 -32.36
N GLY A 222 0.65 27.45 -31.42
CA GLY A 222 0.05 28.79 -31.40
C GLY A 222 1.07 29.91 -31.19
N LEU A 223 2.13 29.66 -30.39
CA LEU A 223 3.25 30.60 -30.25
C LEU A 223 4.04 30.78 -31.55
N SER A 224 4.31 29.69 -32.28
CA SER A 224 4.98 29.79 -33.59
C SER A 224 4.14 30.54 -34.62
N GLU A 225 2.85 30.24 -34.74
CA GLU A 225 1.95 30.91 -35.71
C GLU A 225 1.83 32.42 -35.42
N ASN A 226 1.68 32.80 -34.14
CA ASN A 226 1.64 34.22 -33.76
C ASN A 226 2.95 34.95 -34.07
N THR A 227 4.09 34.28 -33.89
CA THR A 227 5.42 34.85 -34.19
C THR A 227 5.60 35.06 -35.69
N GLU A 228 5.17 34.10 -36.51
CA GLU A 228 5.21 34.20 -37.97
C GLU A 228 4.30 35.31 -38.51
N MET A 229 3.08 35.44 -37.99
CA MET A 229 2.16 36.53 -38.35
C MET A 229 2.74 37.91 -38.02
N GLN A 230 3.36 38.07 -36.85
CA GLN A 230 3.99 39.33 -36.44
C GLN A 230 5.13 39.73 -37.39
N GLN A 231 6.03 38.80 -37.73
CA GLN A 231 7.13 39.05 -38.66
C GLN A 231 6.64 39.42 -40.07
N THR A 232 5.52 38.85 -40.49
CA THR A 232 4.93 39.14 -41.81
C THR A 232 4.33 40.55 -41.82
N SER A 233 3.60 40.92 -40.77
CA SER A 233 3.02 42.26 -40.61
C SER A 233 4.11 43.36 -40.49
N ASP A 234 5.19 43.10 -39.75
CA ASP A 234 6.31 44.03 -39.62
C ASP A 234 7.03 44.26 -40.97
N LYS A 235 7.17 43.20 -41.80
CA LYS A 235 7.72 43.33 -43.16
C LYS A 235 6.83 44.15 -44.09
N GLU A 236 5.51 43.95 -44.02
CA GLU A 236 4.55 44.71 -44.84
C GLU A 236 4.55 46.20 -44.46
N THR A 237 4.57 46.52 -43.17
CA THR A 237 4.63 47.92 -42.68
C THR A 237 5.95 48.62 -43.04
N LEU A 238 7.09 47.92 -42.96
CA LEU A 238 8.38 48.45 -43.42
C LEU A 238 8.38 48.76 -44.91
N ASN A 239 7.83 47.87 -45.74
CA ASN A 239 7.72 48.10 -47.17
C ASN A 239 6.82 49.30 -47.49
N MET A 240 5.69 49.45 -46.80
CA MET A 240 4.79 50.61 -46.98
C MET A 240 5.42 51.94 -46.60
N ASN A 241 6.30 51.98 -45.60
CA ASN A 241 6.97 53.21 -45.16
C ASN A 241 8.23 53.56 -45.98
N SER A 242 8.64 52.69 -46.91
CA SER A 242 9.82 52.87 -47.77
C SER A 242 9.50 53.43 -49.17
N VAL A 243 8.23 53.76 -49.43
CA VAL A 243 7.70 54.37 -50.66
C VAL A 243 7.26 55.80 -50.36
#